data_AF-A0A7X9ASL9-F1
#
_entry.id   AF-A0A7X9ASL9-F1
#
_cell.length_a   1.000
_cell.length_b   1.000
_cell.length_c   1.000
_cell.angle_alpha   90.00
_cell.angle_beta   90.00
_cell.angle_gamma   90.00
#
_symmetry.space_group_name_H-M   'P 1'
#
loop_
_entity.id
_entity.type
_entity.pdbx_description
1 polymer ?
#
loop_
_entity_poly.entity_id
_entity_poly.type
_entity_poly.pdbx_seq_one_letter_code
_entity_poly.pdbx_strand_id
1 'polypeptide(L)'
;MKLDRLLLVSAVFLTSWALAANPLAFKPSSKKVIIVNSGVLSTEKIRQNIREIEERAPVHGIEINLLGKTTVNGKAVTLDPVFHTFTPEPWQYEWFQQDVDNLKNTDFQRLTDNFLRVSCRGKNLTWDDEQGWANIAAKFGIIARIARETGCVGIRIDPEFYGNQTQFSFAYDPQSGKTYDEAWDLARRRGRQIIDAIAQAHPDITLFFFFGLSLGNSFLDNSDPYTAMQSYRYGLWFGFLNGMYDGMTPGMLFLDGNESAGYTARNELDYMRAYARYKMCNHRLLTPENRAKIAQTETANAMYLDAYFGGKRLKSYDVAPDLAEDDMPARIRHFAKNLDAACKWTDQYVWLYGERGRWWSKDIVAWVWGSGSVVNYWDVFAPGFLKAVKGVLDPIAAVADSPNLVRNQFFNEPYNEAKLQKAVVDHYPCRIMQWNLYRGKGKTGDFTPAPGQGFQGADGIRAAGFSEMACLSQTIPAQPGDKFVLKAKVREQGQPVAAMMSFHQNVPDRWLWIPSDYPPQAEPVALPGDKTWKEITIVLKAPEGHDITAIGIGLVVRAQKPGDDVIFSDVSVRKVDMP
;
A
#
# COMPACT_ATOMS: atom_id res chain seq x y z
N MET A 1 20.45 -59.58 -5.16
CA MET A 1 21.05 -59.67 -3.81
C MET A 1 21.77 -58.35 -3.58
N LYS A 2 21.33 -57.63 -2.55
CA LYS A 2 21.65 -56.29 -2.04
C LYS A 2 22.93 -55.58 -2.53
N LEU A 3 22.72 -54.37 -3.08
CA LEU A 3 23.68 -53.26 -3.10
C LEU A 3 23.81 -52.74 -1.67
N ASP A 4 24.97 -52.92 -1.04
CA ASP A 4 25.28 -52.34 0.26
C ASP A 4 26.69 -51.73 0.21
N ARG A 5 26.76 -50.48 0.68
CA ARG A 5 27.95 -49.73 1.12
C ARG A 5 28.85 -49.12 0.06
N LEU A 6 28.58 -47.84 -0.24
CA LEU A 6 29.65 -46.85 -0.34
C LEU A 6 29.41 -45.77 0.73
N LEU A 7 30.27 -45.76 1.74
CA LEU A 7 30.53 -44.63 2.64
C LEU A 7 31.12 -43.49 1.81
N LEU A 8 30.57 -42.27 1.88
CA LEU A 8 31.38 -41.05 1.74
C LEU A 8 30.59 -39.82 2.25
N VAL A 9 31.10 -39.23 3.33
CA VAL A 9 31.08 -37.79 3.66
C VAL A 9 29.71 -37.11 3.81
N SER A 10 29.22 -37.03 5.05
CA SER A 10 28.19 -36.06 5.46
C SER A 10 28.45 -35.51 6.86
N ALA A 11 29.72 -35.24 7.15
CA ALA A 11 30.15 -34.50 8.34
C ALA A 11 31.03 -33.35 7.85
N VAL A 12 30.83 -32.17 8.44
CA VAL A 12 31.47 -30.87 8.14
C VAL A 12 30.69 -30.00 7.13
N PHE A 13 29.55 -29.47 7.57
CA PHE A 13 29.03 -28.13 7.19
C PHE A 13 28.25 -27.52 8.36
N LEU A 14 28.84 -27.53 9.57
CA LEU A 14 28.19 -27.06 10.80
C LEU A 14 28.72 -25.73 11.35
N THR A 15 29.53 -24.97 10.61
CA THR A 15 30.13 -23.72 11.13
C THR A 15 30.27 -22.64 10.06
N SER A 16 29.15 -22.02 9.69
CA SER A 16 29.09 -20.69 9.03
C SER A 16 27.65 -20.16 8.95
N TRP A 17 26.92 -20.19 10.07
CA TRP A 17 25.56 -19.65 10.19
C TRP A 17 25.45 -18.59 11.29
N ALA A 18 26.49 -17.78 11.42
CA ALA A 18 26.46 -16.53 12.16
C ALA A 18 26.87 -15.42 11.17
N LEU A 19 26.01 -14.40 11.01
CA LEU A 19 26.10 -13.26 10.07
C LEU A 19 25.30 -13.40 8.76
N ALA A 20 23.99 -13.62 8.87
CA ALA A 20 22.99 -12.94 8.04
C ALA A 20 21.59 -13.10 8.66
N ALA A 21 21.46 -12.92 9.97
CA ALA A 21 20.17 -12.60 10.56
C ALA A 21 19.91 -11.12 10.24
N ASN A 22 19.49 -10.84 9.01
CA ASN A 22 18.65 -9.67 8.81
C ASN A 22 17.35 -10.06 9.51
N PRO A 23 16.96 -9.43 10.63
CA PRO A 23 15.69 -9.76 11.24
C PRO A 23 14.64 -9.37 10.21
N LEU A 24 14.09 -10.37 9.52
CA LEU A 24 12.81 -10.28 8.83
C LEU A 24 11.72 -10.17 9.92
N ALA A 25 11.86 -9.19 10.82
CA ALA A 25 10.70 -8.61 11.44
C ALA A 25 9.85 -8.14 10.25
N PHE A 26 8.66 -8.73 10.10
CA PHE A 26 7.62 -8.14 9.28
C PHE A 26 7.39 -6.74 9.85
N LYS A 27 8.09 -5.75 9.29
CA LYS A 27 7.56 -4.41 9.19
C LYS A 27 6.47 -4.57 8.12
N PRO A 28 5.18 -4.38 8.45
CA PRO A 28 4.19 -4.20 7.42
C PRO A 28 4.80 -3.20 6.45
N SER A 29 4.88 -3.58 5.17
CA SER A 29 5.27 -2.60 4.17
C SER A 29 4.36 -1.40 4.40
N SER A 30 4.94 -0.25 4.72
CA SER A 30 4.27 0.99 5.10
C SER A 30 3.55 1.62 3.89
N LYS A 31 2.90 0.80 3.07
CA LYS A 31 2.20 1.22 1.88
C LYS A 31 1.00 2.03 2.31
N LYS A 32 0.88 3.17 1.68
CA LYS A 32 -0.17 4.12 1.94
C LYS A 32 -1.18 4.03 0.81
N VAL A 33 -2.45 4.25 1.16
CA VAL A 33 -3.52 4.32 0.18
C VAL A 33 -4.11 5.70 0.23
N ILE A 34 -4.32 6.29 -0.95
CA ILE A 34 -4.92 7.60 -1.12
C ILE A 34 -6.25 7.45 -1.85
N ILE A 35 -7.27 8.14 -1.39
CA ILE A 35 -8.52 8.28 -2.16
C ILE A 35 -8.42 9.52 -3.04
N VAL A 36 -8.68 9.31 -4.33
CA VAL A 36 -8.90 10.33 -5.34
C VAL A 36 -10.38 10.31 -5.68
N ASN A 37 -11.04 11.46 -5.68
CA ASN A 37 -12.49 11.52 -5.84
C ASN A 37 -12.90 12.43 -6.99
N SER A 38 -13.95 12.02 -7.71
CA SER A 38 -14.42 12.79 -8.87
C SER A 38 -15.01 14.17 -8.47
N GLY A 39 -15.52 14.29 -7.24
CA GLY A 39 -16.14 15.51 -6.72
C GLY A 39 -15.18 16.47 -5.99
N VAL A 40 -15.71 17.62 -5.56
CA VAL A 40 -14.97 18.65 -4.84
C VAL A 40 -15.05 18.42 -3.34
N LEU A 41 -13.94 18.04 -2.71
CA LEU A 41 -13.82 17.95 -1.25
C LEU A 41 -13.11 19.20 -0.73
N SER A 42 -13.89 20.20 -0.31
CA SER A 42 -13.33 21.46 0.19
C SER A 42 -12.81 21.34 1.63
N THR A 43 -11.85 22.20 1.97
CA THR A 43 -11.28 22.29 3.33
C THR A 43 -12.34 22.53 4.42
N GLU A 44 -13.37 23.33 4.12
CA GLU A 44 -14.48 23.61 5.03
C GLU A 44 -15.27 22.33 5.36
N LYS A 45 -15.58 21.55 4.32
CA LYS A 45 -16.31 20.29 4.47
C LYS A 45 -15.49 19.25 5.21
N ILE A 46 -14.18 19.22 5.00
CA ILE A 46 -13.26 18.39 5.77
C ILE A 46 -13.32 18.78 7.25
N ARG A 47 -13.12 20.05 7.57
CA ARG A 47 -13.11 20.53 8.96
C ARG A 47 -14.40 20.20 9.71
N GLN A 48 -15.55 20.39 9.05
CA GLN A 48 -16.86 20.13 9.64
C GLN A 48 -17.15 18.63 9.84
N ASN A 49 -16.54 17.73 9.05
CA ASN A 49 -16.96 16.33 8.96
C ASN A 49 -15.81 15.32 9.07
N ILE A 50 -14.64 15.71 9.62
CA ILE A 50 -13.43 14.87 9.60
C ILE A 50 -13.64 13.46 10.18
N ARG A 51 -14.48 13.31 11.21
CA ARG A 51 -14.76 12.00 11.81
C ARG A 51 -15.54 11.07 10.89
N GLU A 52 -16.56 11.56 10.19
CA GLU A 52 -17.27 10.78 9.16
C GLU A 52 -16.33 10.42 8.01
N ILE A 53 -15.52 11.39 7.56
CA ILE A 53 -14.57 11.19 6.46
C ILE A 53 -13.59 10.07 6.82
N GLU A 54 -12.97 10.13 7.99
CA GLU A 54 -12.05 9.08 8.43
C GLU A 54 -12.76 7.75 8.62
N GLU A 55 -13.94 7.69 9.24
CA GLU A 55 -14.66 6.42 9.42
C GLU A 55 -14.92 5.69 8.09
N ARG A 56 -15.28 6.45 7.04
CA ARG A 56 -15.60 5.92 5.70
C ARG A 56 -14.40 5.78 4.76
N ALA A 57 -13.30 6.45 5.05
CA ALA A 57 -12.04 6.38 4.32
C ALA A 57 -10.99 5.65 5.18
N PRO A 58 -11.01 4.31 5.26
CA PRO A 58 -10.01 3.53 6.01
C PRO A 58 -8.68 3.45 5.24
N VAL A 59 -8.16 4.61 4.84
CA VAL A 59 -6.95 4.80 4.05
C VAL A 59 -6.05 5.82 4.75
N HIS A 60 -4.90 6.13 4.15
CA HIS A 60 -3.87 6.97 4.75
C HIS A 60 -3.98 8.43 4.32
N GLY A 61 -4.64 8.70 3.19
CA GLY A 61 -4.68 10.02 2.59
C GLY A 61 -5.88 10.25 1.69
N ILE A 62 -6.14 11.52 1.42
CA ILE A 62 -7.15 12.00 0.48
C ILE A 62 -6.58 13.13 -0.38
N GLU A 63 -7.16 13.35 -1.55
CA GLU A 63 -6.99 14.63 -2.24
C GLU A 63 -7.93 15.70 -1.68
N ILE A 64 -7.45 16.95 -1.65
CA ILE A 64 -8.15 18.10 -1.06
C ILE A 64 -8.25 19.23 -2.08
N ASN A 65 -9.44 19.80 -2.21
CA ASN A 65 -9.67 20.99 -3.03
C ASN A 65 -9.47 22.26 -2.19
N LEU A 66 -8.57 23.14 -2.67
CA LEU A 66 -8.57 24.55 -2.27
C LEU A 66 -9.63 25.31 -3.08
N LEU A 67 -10.25 26.31 -2.47
CA LEU A 67 -11.29 27.15 -3.06
C LEU A 67 -11.04 28.63 -2.68
N GLY A 68 -10.04 29.24 -3.30
CA GLY A 68 -9.66 30.62 -3.04
C GLY A 68 -10.80 31.60 -3.33
N LYS A 69 -10.93 32.65 -2.53
CA LYS A 69 -12.00 33.64 -2.63
C LYS A 69 -11.42 35.00 -3.02
N THR A 70 -11.94 35.57 -4.10
CA THR A 70 -11.54 36.90 -4.58
C THR A 70 -12.73 37.65 -5.17
N THR A 71 -12.50 38.91 -5.56
CA THR A 71 -13.48 39.73 -6.28
C THR A 71 -12.87 40.18 -7.61
N VAL A 72 -13.56 39.89 -8.71
CA VAL A 72 -13.17 40.36 -10.05
C VAL A 72 -14.30 41.23 -10.59
N ASN A 73 -13.99 42.48 -10.96
CA ASN A 73 -14.98 43.46 -11.46
C ASN A 73 -16.20 43.62 -10.52
N GLY A 74 -15.96 43.65 -9.21
CA GLY A 74 -17.01 43.78 -8.19
C GLY A 74 -17.86 42.52 -7.95
N LYS A 75 -17.54 41.38 -8.58
CA LYS A 75 -18.23 40.11 -8.38
C LYS A 75 -17.36 39.11 -7.64
N ALA A 76 -17.94 38.42 -6.66
CA ALA A 76 -17.27 37.35 -5.95
C ALA A 76 -16.95 36.18 -6.91
N VAL A 77 -15.70 35.71 -6.86
CA VAL A 77 -15.18 34.60 -7.66
C VAL A 77 -14.55 33.58 -6.72
N THR A 78 -14.80 32.30 -6.99
CA THR A 78 -14.10 31.19 -6.35
C THR A 78 -13.07 30.61 -7.33
N LEU A 79 -11.82 30.54 -6.87
CA LEU A 79 -10.69 30.00 -7.61
C LEU A 79 -10.44 28.56 -7.17
N ASP A 80 -10.76 27.62 -8.06
CA ASP A 80 -10.41 26.21 -7.92
C ASP A 80 -9.10 25.91 -8.69
N PRO A 81 -8.03 25.43 -8.03
CA PRO A 81 -6.79 25.06 -8.71
C PRO A 81 -6.92 23.98 -9.78
N VAL A 82 -8.02 23.21 -9.79
CA VAL A 82 -8.33 22.31 -10.90
C VAL A 82 -8.58 23.10 -12.20
N PHE A 83 -9.17 24.29 -12.14
CA PHE A 83 -9.57 25.03 -13.35
C PHE A 83 -8.78 26.31 -13.60
N HIS A 84 -8.09 26.85 -12.58
CA HIS A 84 -7.53 28.20 -12.63
C HIS A 84 -6.00 28.25 -12.41
N THR A 85 -5.33 27.11 -12.19
CA THR A 85 -3.86 27.09 -12.00
C THR A 85 -3.14 27.35 -13.31
N PHE A 86 -3.56 26.71 -14.40
CA PHE A 86 -2.94 26.83 -15.74
C PHE A 86 -3.52 27.98 -16.58
N THR A 87 -3.88 29.08 -15.95
CA THR A 87 -4.36 30.30 -16.62
C THR A 87 -3.39 31.47 -16.34
N PRO A 88 -3.33 32.51 -17.19
CA PRO A 88 -2.31 33.55 -17.05
C PRO A 88 -2.61 34.57 -15.93
N GLU A 89 -3.81 34.61 -15.35
CA GLU A 89 -4.19 35.62 -14.35
C GLU A 89 -3.46 35.38 -13.00
N PRO A 90 -2.89 36.39 -12.34
CA PRO A 90 -2.14 36.21 -11.10
C PRO A 90 -3.05 35.88 -9.91
N TRP A 91 -2.48 35.23 -8.88
CA TRP A 91 -3.14 34.97 -7.60
C TRP A 91 -2.48 35.72 -6.45
N GLN A 92 -3.24 35.91 -5.37
CA GLN A 92 -2.73 36.35 -4.08
C GLN A 92 -2.91 35.22 -3.05
N TYR A 93 -1.95 35.09 -2.14
CA TYR A 93 -1.97 34.03 -1.11
C TYR A 93 -3.20 34.17 -0.20
N GLU A 94 -3.55 35.40 0.14
CA GLU A 94 -4.60 35.78 1.08
C GLU A 94 -5.98 35.30 0.64
N TRP A 95 -6.18 35.08 -0.66
CA TRP A 95 -7.42 34.52 -1.21
C TRP A 95 -7.70 33.10 -0.70
N PHE A 96 -6.67 32.38 -0.25
CA PHE A 96 -6.77 31.01 0.28
C PHE A 96 -6.69 30.94 1.80
N GLN A 97 -6.72 32.08 2.52
CA GLN A 97 -6.52 32.09 3.98
C GLN A 97 -7.55 31.22 4.72
N GLN A 98 -8.82 31.22 4.27
CA GLN A 98 -9.86 30.38 4.85
C GLN A 98 -9.54 28.88 4.70
N ASP A 99 -8.96 28.46 3.58
CA ASP A 99 -8.55 27.07 3.36
C ASP A 99 -7.39 26.67 4.28
N VAL A 100 -6.41 27.57 4.43
CA VAL A 100 -5.27 27.38 5.34
C VAL A 100 -5.77 27.23 6.78
N ASP A 101 -6.66 28.12 7.21
CA ASP A 101 -7.23 28.09 8.56
C ASP A 101 -8.04 26.82 8.79
N ASN A 102 -8.81 26.36 7.79
CA ASN A 102 -9.58 25.14 7.91
C ASN A 102 -8.69 23.91 8.11
N LEU A 103 -7.64 23.76 7.31
CA LEU A 103 -6.74 22.61 7.40
C LEU A 103 -5.92 22.63 8.70
N LYS A 104 -5.39 23.79 9.11
CA LYS A 104 -4.65 23.91 10.39
C LYS A 104 -5.51 23.60 11.62
N ASN A 105 -6.82 23.82 11.54
CA ASN A 105 -7.76 23.56 12.63
C ASN A 105 -8.55 22.24 12.46
N THR A 106 -8.11 21.34 11.58
CA THR A 106 -8.68 20.01 11.42
C THR A 106 -7.81 18.98 12.16
N ASP A 107 -8.42 18.21 13.07
CA ASP A 107 -7.75 17.14 13.80
C ASP A 107 -7.74 15.84 12.97
N PHE A 108 -6.78 15.74 12.04
CA PHE A 108 -6.53 14.51 11.30
C PHE A 108 -5.90 13.45 12.20
N GLN A 109 -6.56 12.30 12.38
CA GLN A 109 -6.06 11.19 13.21
C GLN A 109 -5.46 10.06 12.39
N ARG A 110 -6.00 9.83 11.19
CA ARG A 110 -5.56 8.79 10.25
C ARG A 110 -5.08 9.36 8.93
N LEU A 111 -5.80 10.35 8.39
CA LEU A 111 -5.51 10.92 7.07
C LEU A 111 -4.29 11.86 7.17
N THR A 112 -3.11 11.27 7.13
CA THR A 112 -1.81 11.94 7.30
C THR A 112 -1.12 12.20 5.96
N ASP A 113 -1.54 11.53 4.89
CA ASP A 113 -0.95 11.62 3.55
C ASP A 113 -1.85 12.37 2.56
N ASN A 114 -2.16 13.62 2.88
CA ASN A 114 -3.09 14.43 2.08
C ASN A 114 -2.37 15.21 0.98
N PHE A 115 -3.01 15.32 -0.19
CA PHE A 115 -2.47 16.01 -1.36
C PHE A 115 -3.41 17.11 -1.84
N LEU A 116 -2.87 18.30 -2.12
CA LEU A 116 -3.62 19.40 -2.70
C LEU A 116 -3.85 19.16 -4.19
N ARG A 117 -5.10 19.31 -4.63
CA ARG A 117 -5.55 18.95 -5.97
C ARG A 117 -5.26 20.04 -7.00
N VAL A 118 -4.50 19.71 -8.05
CA VAL A 118 -4.20 20.60 -9.19
C VAL A 118 -4.40 19.84 -10.51
N SER A 119 -4.85 20.55 -11.54
CA SER A 119 -4.80 20.04 -12.91
C SER A 119 -4.19 21.06 -13.87
N CYS A 120 -3.66 20.57 -14.98
CA CYS A 120 -3.05 21.39 -16.03
C CYS A 120 -4.07 21.90 -17.06
N ARG A 121 -5.33 22.07 -16.65
CA ARG A 121 -6.41 22.58 -17.51
C ARG A 121 -6.22 24.05 -17.80
N GLY A 122 -5.51 24.34 -18.90
CA GLY A 122 -5.17 25.71 -19.27
C GLY A 122 -6.11 26.35 -20.29
N LYS A 123 -6.22 27.68 -20.19
CA LYS A 123 -6.97 28.56 -21.09
C LYS A 123 -6.15 29.82 -21.33
N ASN A 124 -6.30 30.43 -22.52
CA ASN A 124 -5.63 31.67 -22.90
C ASN A 124 -4.11 31.65 -22.64
N LEU A 125 -3.44 30.51 -22.87
CA LEU A 125 -2.03 30.32 -22.57
C LEU A 125 -1.32 29.73 -23.79
N THR A 126 -0.24 30.38 -24.22
CA THR A 126 0.71 29.84 -25.21
C THR A 126 2.04 29.53 -24.53
N TRP A 127 2.87 28.72 -25.17
CA TRP A 127 4.17 28.34 -24.60
C TRP A 127 5.15 29.53 -24.45
N ASP A 128 5.01 30.57 -25.26
CA ASP A 128 5.85 31.78 -25.29
C ASP A 128 5.34 32.95 -24.43
N ASP A 129 4.19 32.79 -23.76
CA ASP A 129 3.67 33.80 -22.83
C ASP A 129 4.50 33.85 -21.53
N GLU A 130 5.60 34.60 -21.54
CA GLU A 130 6.52 34.73 -20.41
C GLU A 130 5.82 35.18 -19.12
N GLN A 131 4.91 36.15 -19.20
CA GLN A 131 4.21 36.67 -18.02
C GLN A 131 3.17 35.68 -17.51
N GLY A 132 2.43 35.02 -18.42
CA GLY A 132 1.48 33.96 -18.07
C GLY A 132 2.16 32.82 -17.34
N TRP A 133 3.30 32.34 -17.85
CA TRP A 133 4.08 31.28 -17.19
C TRP A 133 4.71 31.72 -15.86
N ALA A 134 5.16 32.96 -15.73
CA ALA A 134 5.60 33.51 -14.44
C ALA A 134 4.47 33.51 -13.41
N ASN A 135 3.25 33.89 -13.83
CA ASN A 135 2.07 33.86 -12.95
C ASN A 135 1.68 32.42 -12.58
N ILE A 136 1.73 31.47 -13.51
CA ILE A 136 1.48 30.05 -13.23
C ILE A 136 2.50 29.51 -12.22
N ALA A 137 3.80 29.76 -12.41
CA ALA A 137 4.83 29.38 -11.45
C ALA A 137 4.57 29.96 -10.05
N ALA A 138 4.20 31.23 -9.96
CA ALA A 138 3.84 31.86 -8.69
C ALA A 138 2.64 31.18 -8.01
N LYS A 139 1.62 30.74 -8.76
CA LYS A 139 0.49 29.96 -8.22
C LYS A 139 0.94 28.63 -7.62
N PHE A 140 1.81 27.90 -8.32
CA PHE A 140 2.39 26.66 -7.78
C PHE A 140 3.19 26.92 -6.51
N GLY A 141 3.93 28.02 -6.43
CA GLY A 141 4.60 28.46 -5.20
C GLY A 141 3.60 28.74 -4.04
N ILE A 142 2.47 29.39 -4.32
CA ILE A 142 1.38 29.59 -3.34
C ILE A 142 0.85 28.25 -2.84
N ILE A 143 0.51 27.32 -3.74
CA ILE A 143 -0.05 26.02 -3.37
C ILE A 143 0.96 25.18 -2.58
N ALA A 144 2.24 25.20 -2.98
CA ALA A 144 3.32 24.51 -2.26
C ALA A 144 3.54 25.08 -0.85
N ARG A 145 3.45 26.42 -0.71
CA ARG A 145 3.48 27.08 0.60
C ARG A 145 2.30 26.64 1.46
N ILE A 146 1.08 26.58 0.91
CA ILE A 146 -0.10 26.11 1.63
C ILE A 146 0.12 24.67 2.11
N ALA A 147 0.56 23.76 1.23
CA ALA A 147 0.82 22.36 1.59
C ALA A 147 1.76 22.25 2.80
N ARG A 148 2.86 23.01 2.78
CA ARG A 148 3.83 23.05 3.88
C ARG A 148 3.22 23.55 5.18
N GLU A 149 2.47 24.65 5.13
CA GLU A 149 1.89 25.28 6.31
C GLU A 149 0.76 24.47 6.94
N THR A 150 0.09 23.62 6.17
CA THR A 150 -1.06 22.82 6.62
C THR A 150 -0.71 21.36 6.89
N GLY A 151 0.54 20.95 6.66
CA GLY A 151 0.99 19.57 6.85
C GLY A 151 0.52 18.59 5.77
N CYS A 152 0.06 19.08 4.61
CA CYS A 152 -0.19 18.21 3.46
C CYS A 152 1.16 17.75 2.87
N VAL A 153 1.24 16.47 2.48
CA VAL A 153 2.47 15.85 1.97
C VAL A 153 2.89 16.44 0.61
N GLY A 154 1.92 16.94 -0.16
CA GLY A 154 2.25 17.77 -1.31
C GLY A 154 1.09 18.02 -2.25
N ILE A 155 1.38 17.98 -3.56
CA ILE A 155 0.45 18.41 -4.61
C ILE A 155 0.22 17.24 -5.56
N ARG A 156 -1.05 16.93 -5.81
CA ARG A 156 -1.46 16.05 -6.89
C ARG A 156 -1.66 16.86 -8.17
N ILE A 157 -0.98 16.48 -9.25
CA ILE A 157 -1.02 17.12 -10.57
C ILE A 157 -1.63 16.16 -11.60
N ASP A 158 -2.71 16.59 -12.23
CA ASP A 158 -3.33 15.90 -13.35
C ASP A 158 -3.02 16.64 -14.66
N PRO A 159 -2.17 16.08 -15.54
CA PRO A 159 -1.80 16.73 -16.81
C PRO A 159 -2.90 16.63 -17.88
N GLU A 160 -4.01 15.94 -17.62
CA GLU A 160 -5.04 15.72 -18.63
C GLU A 160 -5.75 17.01 -19.05
N PHE A 161 -5.97 17.12 -20.36
CA PHE A 161 -6.71 18.20 -20.99
C PHE A 161 -7.92 17.64 -21.75
N TYR A 162 -9.08 18.26 -21.53
CA TYR A 162 -10.38 17.81 -22.03
C TYR A 162 -10.91 18.83 -23.03
N GLY A 163 -11.25 18.39 -24.25
CA GLY A 163 -11.46 19.29 -25.40
C GLY A 163 -12.45 20.45 -25.21
N ASN A 164 -13.48 20.31 -24.36
CA ASN A 164 -14.44 21.38 -24.07
C ASN A 164 -14.05 22.26 -22.86
N GLN A 165 -12.99 21.91 -22.15
CA GLN A 165 -12.59 22.53 -20.88
C GLN A 165 -11.22 23.21 -20.97
N THR A 166 -10.40 22.88 -21.97
CA THR A 166 -9.01 23.33 -22.11
C THR A 166 -8.71 23.86 -23.51
N GLN A 167 -7.94 24.92 -23.59
CA GLN A 167 -7.35 25.43 -24.85
C GLN A 167 -5.83 25.16 -24.93
N PHE A 168 -5.18 24.94 -23.79
CA PHE A 168 -3.78 24.55 -23.71
C PHE A 168 -3.62 23.03 -23.89
N SER A 169 -2.51 22.61 -24.51
CA SER A 169 -2.19 21.20 -24.77
C SER A 169 -0.68 20.96 -24.67
N PHE A 170 -0.30 19.75 -24.23
CA PHE A 170 1.08 19.25 -24.27
C PHE A 170 1.43 18.58 -25.62
N ALA A 171 0.57 18.68 -26.63
CA ALA A 171 0.88 18.25 -27.99
C ALA A 171 1.81 19.27 -28.66
N TYR A 172 2.75 18.78 -29.46
CA TYR A 172 3.49 19.62 -30.38
C TYR A 172 2.60 20.05 -31.55
N ASP A 173 2.65 21.34 -31.89
CA ASP A 173 1.97 21.91 -33.05
C ASP A 173 3.00 22.26 -34.14
N PRO A 174 3.07 21.47 -35.24
CA PRO A 174 3.93 21.78 -36.38
C PRO A 174 3.62 23.11 -37.08
N GLN A 175 2.42 23.67 -36.86
CA GLN A 175 2.00 24.96 -37.44
C GLN A 175 2.40 26.16 -36.57
N SER A 176 2.98 25.93 -35.39
CA SER A 176 3.41 26.99 -34.47
C SER A 176 4.59 27.83 -34.96
N GLY A 177 5.22 27.45 -36.08
CA GLY A 177 6.42 28.08 -36.62
C GLY A 177 7.71 27.78 -35.85
N LYS A 178 7.64 26.96 -34.81
CA LYS A 178 8.79 26.44 -34.05
C LYS A 178 9.06 25.00 -34.47
N THR A 179 10.32 24.60 -34.48
CA THR A 179 10.73 23.19 -34.57
C THR A 179 10.31 22.42 -33.32
N TYR A 180 10.33 21.07 -33.39
CA TYR A 180 10.04 20.25 -32.22
C TYR A 180 11.02 20.50 -31.08
N ASP A 181 12.32 20.62 -31.38
CA ASP A 181 13.37 20.87 -30.39
C ASP A 181 13.16 22.21 -29.67
N GLU A 182 12.84 23.28 -30.41
CA GLU A 182 12.53 24.59 -29.82
C GLU A 182 11.28 24.55 -28.93
N ALA A 183 10.24 23.82 -29.35
CA ALA A 183 9.03 23.63 -28.55
C ALA A 183 9.31 22.80 -27.29
N TRP A 184 10.15 21.77 -27.40
CA TRP A 184 10.56 20.92 -26.29
C TRP A 184 11.39 21.70 -25.26
N ASP A 185 12.37 22.50 -25.72
CA ASP A 185 13.19 23.36 -24.87
C ASP A 185 12.34 24.43 -24.16
N LEU A 186 11.35 24.98 -24.86
CA LEU A 186 10.40 25.90 -24.26
C LEU A 186 9.58 25.20 -23.16
N ALA A 187 9.07 24.00 -23.42
CA ALA A 187 8.36 23.22 -22.41
C ALA A 187 9.25 22.91 -21.19
N ARG A 188 10.52 22.54 -21.42
CA ARG A 188 11.53 22.35 -20.36
C ARG A 188 11.73 23.62 -19.52
N ARG A 189 11.84 24.79 -20.16
CA ARG A 189 11.92 26.07 -19.43
C ARG A 189 10.70 26.30 -18.54
N ARG A 190 9.50 25.96 -18.99
CA ARG A 190 8.26 26.13 -18.20
C ARG A 190 8.17 25.18 -17.02
N GLY A 191 8.55 23.92 -17.22
CA GLY A 191 8.68 22.96 -16.13
C GLY A 191 9.68 23.43 -15.07
N ARG A 192 10.81 24.01 -15.51
CA ARG A 192 11.82 24.58 -14.63
C ARG A 192 11.30 25.75 -13.80
N GLN A 193 10.58 26.68 -14.43
CA GLN A 193 9.97 27.82 -13.74
C GLN A 193 9.02 27.37 -12.62
N ILE A 194 8.17 26.37 -12.88
CA ILE A 194 7.23 25.85 -11.89
C ILE A 194 7.95 25.15 -10.74
N ILE A 195 8.90 24.26 -11.03
CA ILE A 195 9.59 23.53 -9.96
C ILE A 195 10.44 24.46 -9.08
N ASP A 196 11.06 25.50 -9.65
CA ASP A 196 11.86 26.46 -8.87
C ASP A 196 10.97 27.22 -7.87
N ALA A 197 9.77 27.64 -8.30
CA ALA A 197 8.80 28.30 -7.43
C ALA A 197 8.28 27.37 -6.32
N ILE A 198 8.05 26.09 -6.64
CA ILE A 198 7.69 25.07 -5.65
C ILE A 198 8.84 24.86 -4.66
N ALA A 199 10.07 24.68 -5.15
CA ALA A 199 11.26 24.44 -4.34
C ALA A 199 11.53 25.56 -3.34
N GLN A 200 11.32 26.81 -3.75
CA GLN A 200 11.46 27.97 -2.88
C GLN A 200 10.43 27.95 -1.72
N ALA A 201 9.21 27.47 -1.97
CA ALA A 201 8.15 27.44 -0.98
C ALA A 201 8.20 26.20 -0.07
N HIS A 202 8.46 25.03 -0.65
CA HIS A 202 8.47 23.73 -0.01
C HIS A 202 9.54 22.81 -0.65
N PRO A 203 10.79 22.81 -0.14
CA PRO A 203 11.87 22.04 -0.73
C PRO A 203 11.76 20.53 -0.52
N ASP A 204 10.96 20.04 0.44
CA ASP A 204 10.80 18.60 0.72
C ASP A 204 9.45 18.03 0.24
N ILE A 205 8.81 18.67 -0.74
CA ILE A 205 7.44 18.33 -1.17
C ILE A 205 7.39 17.04 -2.00
N THR A 206 6.30 16.29 -1.87
CA THR A 206 5.96 15.21 -2.83
C THR A 206 5.05 15.74 -3.93
N LEU A 207 5.46 15.60 -5.19
CA LEU A 207 4.63 15.90 -6.35
C LEU A 207 4.07 14.61 -6.93
N PHE A 208 2.76 14.43 -6.78
CA PHE A 208 2.03 13.25 -7.23
C PHE A 208 1.37 13.50 -8.58
N PHE A 209 1.91 12.92 -9.65
CA PHE A 209 1.33 12.98 -10.99
C PHE A 209 0.43 11.78 -11.20
N PHE A 210 -0.83 11.93 -11.64
CA PHE A 210 -1.58 10.75 -12.14
C PHE A 210 -0.83 10.05 -13.27
N PHE A 211 -0.17 10.88 -14.08
CA PHE A 211 0.56 10.53 -15.28
C PHE A 211 1.92 11.22 -15.29
N GLY A 212 2.97 10.54 -14.85
CA GLY A 212 4.34 11.05 -14.91
C GLY A 212 5.06 10.63 -16.20
N LEU A 213 6.23 10.01 -16.02
CA LEU A 213 6.98 9.32 -17.07
C LEU A 213 6.22 8.11 -17.62
N SER A 214 5.30 7.51 -16.85
CA SER A 214 4.48 6.37 -17.26
C SER A 214 3.65 6.60 -18.53
N LEU A 215 3.36 7.86 -18.91
CA LEU A 215 2.73 8.18 -20.20
C LEU A 215 3.58 7.73 -21.39
N GLY A 216 4.89 7.59 -21.21
CA GLY A 216 5.81 7.20 -22.27
C GLY A 216 5.93 5.69 -22.49
N ASN A 217 5.22 4.88 -21.70
CA ASN A 217 5.40 3.42 -21.66
C ASN A 217 5.27 2.74 -23.04
N SER A 218 4.44 3.27 -23.93
CA SER A 218 4.14 2.70 -25.26
C SER A 218 5.27 2.87 -26.28
N PHE A 219 6.23 3.77 -26.04
CA PHE A 219 7.33 4.03 -26.97
C PHE A 219 8.72 3.84 -26.36
N LEU A 220 8.78 3.23 -25.16
CA LEU A 220 10.05 2.81 -24.55
C LEU A 220 10.77 1.70 -25.33
N ASP A 221 10.08 0.94 -26.17
CA ASP A 221 10.71 -0.09 -27.00
C ASP A 221 11.33 0.48 -28.29
N ASN A 222 11.08 1.75 -28.61
CA ASN A 222 11.76 2.43 -29.71
C ASN A 222 13.24 2.60 -29.36
N SER A 223 14.11 2.49 -30.37
CA SER A 223 15.55 2.76 -30.21
C SER A 223 15.79 4.21 -29.77
N ASP A 224 14.99 5.13 -30.30
CA ASP A 224 14.92 6.52 -29.88
C ASP A 224 13.49 6.90 -29.44
N PRO A 225 13.20 6.93 -28.12
CA PRO A 225 11.93 7.41 -27.59
C PRO A 225 11.62 8.88 -27.96
N TYR A 226 12.63 9.73 -28.16
CA TYR A 226 12.45 11.16 -28.40
C TYR A 226 11.69 11.43 -29.71
N THR A 227 12.09 10.78 -30.79
CA THR A 227 11.38 10.89 -32.08
C THR A 227 9.90 10.48 -31.98
N ALA A 228 9.57 9.48 -31.16
CA ALA A 228 8.19 9.06 -30.96
C ALA A 228 7.35 10.05 -30.13
N MET A 229 8.00 10.86 -29.28
CA MET A 229 7.31 11.90 -28.51
C MET A 229 6.78 13.02 -29.41
N GLN A 230 7.43 13.32 -30.54
CA GLN A 230 7.04 14.41 -31.43
C GLN A 230 5.59 14.32 -31.94
N SER A 231 5.12 13.11 -32.24
CA SER A 231 3.75 12.86 -32.71
C SER A 231 2.78 12.45 -31.60
N TYR A 232 3.25 12.36 -30.36
CA TYR A 232 2.43 11.95 -29.22
C TYR A 232 1.65 13.14 -28.64
N ARG A 233 0.40 12.91 -28.24
CA ARG A 233 -0.47 13.97 -27.69
C ARG A 233 0.06 14.63 -26.42
N TYR A 234 0.98 13.97 -25.71
CA TYR A 234 1.71 14.54 -24.57
C TYR A 234 3.21 14.68 -24.88
N GLY A 235 3.60 14.89 -26.13
CA GLY A 235 5.00 14.97 -26.52
C GLY A 235 5.82 16.01 -25.75
N LEU A 236 5.24 17.19 -25.51
CA LEU A 236 5.89 18.28 -24.76
C LEU A 236 5.83 18.08 -23.24
N TRP A 237 5.03 17.15 -22.74
CA TRP A 237 5.00 16.78 -21.32
C TRP A 237 6.37 16.28 -20.84
N PHE A 238 7.10 15.55 -21.68
CA PHE A 238 8.44 15.06 -21.31
C PHE A 238 9.48 16.16 -21.28
N GLY A 239 9.37 17.18 -22.14
CA GLY A 239 10.17 18.40 -22.03
C GLY A 239 9.88 19.12 -20.73
N PHE A 240 8.59 19.36 -20.44
CA PHE A 240 8.13 19.94 -19.19
C PHE A 240 8.62 19.18 -17.95
N LEU A 241 8.46 17.85 -17.90
CA LEU A 241 8.98 17.03 -16.80
C LEU A 241 10.49 17.15 -16.67
N ASN A 242 11.27 17.09 -17.76
CA ASN A 242 12.73 17.30 -17.69
C ASN A 242 13.08 18.65 -17.07
N GLY A 243 12.29 19.70 -17.36
CA GLY A 243 12.40 21.00 -16.72
C GLY A 243 12.16 20.94 -15.22
N MET A 244 11.15 20.19 -14.79
CA MET A 244 10.92 19.94 -13.37
C MET A 244 12.07 19.16 -12.73
N TYR A 245 12.59 18.12 -13.39
CA TYR A 245 13.76 17.40 -12.90
C TYR A 245 14.98 18.31 -12.76
N ASP A 246 15.19 19.28 -13.66
CA ASP A 246 16.33 20.22 -13.59
C ASP A 246 16.39 20.98 -12.26
N GLY A 247 15.23 21.34 -11.70
CA GLY A 247 15.10 22.11 -10.45
C GLY A 247 14.69 21.30 -9.22
N MET A 248 14.64 19.96 -9.31
CA MET A 248 14.41 19.13 -8.13
C MET A 248 15.46 19.38 -7.05
N THR A 249 15.01 19.60 -5.83
CA THR A 249 15.85 19.63 -4.63
C THR A 249 16.18 18.19 -4.18
N PRO A 250 17.17 18.00 -3.29
CA PRO A 250 17.45 16.68 -2.71
C PRO A 250 16.32 16.09 -1.87
N GLY A 251 15.44 16.93 -1.31
CA GLY A 251 14.32 16.51 -0.45
C GLY A 251 13.01 16.25 -1.20
N MET A 252 12.90 16.68 -2.45
CA MET A 252 11.71 16.46 -3.27
C MET A 252 11.55 15.00 -3.67
N LEU A 253 10.29 14.57 -3.76
CA LEU A 253 9.89 13.25 -4.27
C LEU A 253 8.89 13.41 -5.40
N PHE A 254 9.13 12.75 -6.53
CA PHE A 254 8.13 12.64 -7.59
C PHE A 254 7.42 11.30 -7.47
N LEU A 255 6.09 11.32 -7.47
CA LEU A 255 5.27 10.13 -7.44
C LEU A 255 4.53 10.00 -8.77
N ASP A 256 4.85 8.98 -9.54
CA ASP A 256 4.21 8.67 -10.81
C ASP A 256 3.06 7.68 -10.58
N GLY A 257 1.84 8.15 -10.80
CA GLY A 257 0.58 7.44 -10.57
C GLY A 257 0.32 6.26 -11.49
N ASN A 258 1.17 6.05 -12.50
CA ASN A 258 1.15 4.88 -13.38
C ASN A 258 -0.26 4.47 -13.85
N GLU A 259 -1.13 5.47 -14.10
CA GLU A 259 -2.57 5.27 -14.16
C GLU A 259 -2.98 4.27 -15.24
N SER A 260 -2.41 4.39 -16.45
CA SER A 260 -2.73 3.51 -17.57
C SER A 260 -2.45 2.04 -17.27
N ALA A 261 -1.35 1.73 -16.59
CA ALA A 261 -1.03 0.35 -16.23
C ALA A 261 -1.88 -0.14 -15.06
N GLY A 262 -2.11 0.71 -14.05
CA GLY A 262 -2.92 0.37 -12.88
C GLY A 262 -4.39 0.09 -13.23
N TYR A 263 -5.01 0.91 -14.08
CA TYR A 263 -6.41 0.77 -14.49
C TYR A 263 -6.69 -0.43 -15.39
N THR A 264 -5.65 -1.05 -15.95
CA THR A 264 -5.77 -2.20 -16.85
C THR A 264 -5.24 -3.49 -16.22
N ALA A 265 -4.64 -3.43 -15.03
CA ALA A 265 -4.08 -4.57 -14.33
C ALA A 265 -5.17 -5.51 -13.80
N ARG A 266 -5.08 -6.80 -14.16
CA ARG A 266 -6.07 -7.82 -13.81
C ARG A 266 -5.66 -8.67 -12.63
N ASN A 267 -4.36 -8.79 -12.40
CA ASN A 267 -3.77 -9.70 -11.43
C ASN A 267 -2.38 -9.22 -11.03
N GLU A 268 -1.76 -9.94 -10.10
CA GLU A 268 -0.43 -9.60 -9.57
C GLU A 268 0.66 -9.52 -10.64
N LEU A 269 0.63 -10.38 -11.66
CA LEU A 269 1.64 -10.38 -12.71
C LEU A 269 1.61 -9.10 -13.54
N ASP A 270 0.43 -8.50 -13.75
CA ASP A 270 0.30 -7.23 -14.45
C ASP A 270 0.90 -6.08 -13.64
N TYR A 271 0.64 -6.02 -12.33
CA TYR A 271 1.27 -5.04 -11.43
C TYR A 271 2.80 -5.22 -11.37
N MET A 272 3.28 -6.46 -11.25
CA MET A 272 4.71 -6.78 -11.26
C MET A 272 5.38 -6.32 -12.57
N ARG A 273 4.75 -6.60 -13.72
CA ARG A 273 5.27 -6.18 -15.04
C ARG A 273 5.31 -4.67 -15.17
N ALA A 274 4.25 -3.97 -14.73
CA ALA A 274 4.19 -2.52 -14.76
C ALA A 274 5.29 -1.90 -13.89
N TYR A 275 5.47 -2.40 -12.67
CA TYR A 275 6.52 -1.94 -11.74
C TYR A 275 7.92 -2.21 -12.29
N ALA A 276 8.18 -3.42 -12.77
CA ALA A 276 9.47 -3.79 -13.36
C ALA A 276 9.80 -2.92 -14.58
N ARG A 277 8.83 -2.73 -15.48
CA ARG A 277 9.03 -1.89 -16.67
C ARG A 277 9.33 -0.44 -16.30
N TYR A 278 8.62 0.10 -15.31
CA TYR A 278 8.91 1.43 -14.81
C TYR A 278 10.36 1.56 -14.33
N LYS A 279 10.79 0.68 -13.42
CA LYS A 279 12.12 0.73 -12.80
C LYS A 279 13.24 0.51 -13.82
N MET A 280 13.01 -0.34 -14.82
CA MET A 280 14.03 -0.67 -15.81
C MET A 280 14.13 0.35 -16.93
N CYS A 281 13.03 0.96 -17.37
CA CYS A 281 12.99 1.65 -18.66
C CYS A 281 12.67 3.15 -18.58
N ASN A 282 11.96 3.64 -17.56
CA ASN A 282 11.43 5.02 -17.61
C ASN A 282 12.51 6.11 -17.53
N HIS A 283 13.70 5.80 -17.02
CA HIS A 283 14.85 6.71 -17.06
C HIS A 283 15.25 7.10 -18.49
N ARG A 284 14.87 6.32 -19.52
CA ARG A 284 15.13 6.62 -20.93
C ARG A 284 14.32 7.81 -21.46
N LEU A 285 13.28 8.24 -20.74
CA LEU A 285 12.47 9.42 -21.05
C LEU A 285 13.06 10.70 -20.45
N LEU A 286 14.15 10.57 -19.69
CA LEU A 286 14.91 11.68 -19.14
C LEU A 286 16.15 11.98 -19.98
N THR A 287 16.47 13.27 -20.06
CA THR A 287 17.77 13.75 -20.56
C THR A 287 18.91 13.17 -19.73
N PRO A 288 20.10 12.96 -20.33
CA PRO A 288 21.23 12.31 -19.66
C PRO A 288 21.55 12.88 -18.27
N GLU A 289 21.47 14.20 -18.11
CA GLU A 289 21.79 14.93 -16.87
C GLU A 289 20.78 14.65 -15.75
N ASN A 290 19.53 14.32 -16.09
CA ASN A 290 18.46 14.05 -15.13
C ASN A 290 18.28 12.56 -14.81
N ARG A 291 18.91 11.64 -15.56
CA ARG A 291 18.72 10.19 -15.36
C ARG A 291 19.00 9.72 -13.93
N ALA A 292 20.02 10.28 -13.28
CA ALA A 292 20.35 9.93 -11.90
C ALA A 292 19.24 10.32 -10.90
N LYS A 293 18.47 11.37 -11.19
CA LYS A 293 17.38 11.86 -10.34
C LYS A 293 16.16 10.95 -10.34
N ILE A 294 16.11 9.94 -11.21
CA ILE A 294 15.05 8.90 -11.16
C ILE A 294 15.02 8.16 -9.81
N ALA A 295 16.11 8.19 -9.04
CA ALA A 295 16.16 7.66 -7.68
C ALA A 295 15.22 8.42 -6.71
N GLN A 296 14.83 9.65 -7.05
CA GLN A 296 13.83 10.45 -6.33
C GLN A 296 12.43 10.32 -6.95
N THR A 297 12.21 9.27 -7.75
CA THR A 297 10.93 9.01 -8.39
C THR A 297 10.38 7.65 -7.99
N GLU A 298 9.19 7.69 -7.43
CA GLU A 298 8.44 6.52 -6.99
C GLU A 298 7.24 6.27 -7.89
N THR A 299 6.78 5.03 -7.89
CA THR A 299 5.55 4.60 -8.56
C THR A 299 4.43 4.52 -7.54
N ALA A 300 3.26 5.02 -7.89
CA ALA A 300 2.01 4.76 -7.18
C ALA A 300 1.05 4.00 -8.08
N ASN A 301 0.60 2.82 -7.69
CA ASN A 301 -0.35 2.08 -8.52
C ASN A 301 -1.76 2.67 -8.43
N ALA A 302 -2.40 2.87 -9.58
CA ALA A 302 -3.79 3.29 -9.66
C ALA A 302 -4.74 2.09 -9.62
N MET A 303 -5.90 2.25 -8.97
CA MET A 303 -7.00 1.30 -9.06
C MET A 303 -8.31 2.03 -9.37
N TYR A 304 -8.95 1.65 -10.48
CA TYR A 304 -10.23 2.20 -10.89
C TYR A 304 -11.38 1.32 -10.35
N LEU A 305 -12.15 1.81 -9.38
CA LEU A 305 -13.19 1.04 -8.70
C LEU A 305 -14.32 0.60 -9.63
N ASP A 306 -14.69 1.43 -10.61
CA ASP A 306 -15.71 1.12 -11.60
C ASP A 306 -15.31 -0.05 -12.50
N ALA A 307 -14.00 -0.26 -12.70
CA ALA A 307 -13.47 -1.43 -13.39
C ALA A 307 -13.73 -2.72 -12.61
N TYR A 308 -13.98 -2.67 -11.30
CA TYR A 308 -14.30 -3.85 -10.50
C TYR A 308 -15.81 -4.03 -10.35
N PHE A 309 -16.54 -2.94 -10.13
CA PHE A 309 -17.93 -3.02 -9.67
C PHE A 309 -18.95 -2.44 -10.66
N GLY A 310 -18.54 -1.64 -11.64
CA GLY A 310 -19.44 -1.01 -12.62
C GLY A 310 -19.79 -1.91 -13.81
N GLY A 311 -21.04 -1.83 -14.31
CA GLY A 311 -21.57 -2.66 -15.41
C GLY A 311 -21.52 -2.07 -16.84
N LYS A 312 -20.76 -0.99 -17.08
CA LYS A 312 -20.37 -0.62 -18.47
C LYS A 312 -18.92 -0.15 -18.45
N ARG A 313 -18.04 -0.94 -19.05
CA ARG A 313 -16.60 -0.68 -19.09
C ARG A 313 -16.17 -0.51 -20.53
N LEU A 314 -15.21 0.37 -20.76
CA LEU A 314 -14.33 0.19 -21.91
C LEU A 314 -13.68 -1.18 -21.76
N LYS A 315 -13.64 -1.99 -22.83
CA LYS A 315 -13.08 -3.35 -22.78
C LYS A 315 -11.65 -3.38 -22.22
N SER A 316 -10.88 -2.30 -22.42
CA SER A 316 -9.53 -2.14 -21.88
C SER A 316 -9.50 -2.01 -20.36
N TYR A 317 -10.56 -1.49 -19.73
CA TYR A 317 -10.69 -1.31 -18.28
C TYR A 317 -11.50 -2.43 -17.62
N ASP A 318 -11.74 -3.54 -18.32
CA ASP A 318 -12.30 -4.71 -17.68
C ASP A 318 -11.18 -5.52 -17.01
N VAL A 319 -11.06 -5.32 -15.69
CA VAL A 319 -10.04 -5.97 -14.86
C VAL A 319 -10.48 -7.33 -14.31
N ALA A 320 -11.74 -7.73 -14.57
CA ALA A 320 -12.32 -8.99 -14.12
C ALA A 320 -13.25 -9.59 -15.20
N PRO A 321 -12.73 -9.85 -16.42
CA PRO A 321 -13.55 -10.29 -17.56
C PRO A 321 -14.17 -11.68 -17.36
N ASP A 322 -13.59 -12.48 -16.48
CA ASP A 322 -14.03 -13.86 -16.22
C ASP A 322 -15.07 -13.94 -15.08
N LEU A 323 -15.43 -12.80 -14.47
CA LEU A 323 -16.43 -12.74 -13.39
C LEU A 323 -17.73 -12.10 -13.89
N ALA A 324 -18.87 -12.70 -13.54
CA ALA A 324 -20.18 -12.13 -13.83
C ALA A 324 -20.33 -10.74 -13.17
N GLU A 325 -20.96 -9.78 -13.84
CA GLU A 325 -21.11 -8.40 -13.32
C GLU A 325 -21.88 -8.32 -12.00
N ASP A 326 -22.82 -9.24 -11.79
CA ASP A 326 -23.69 -9.37 -10.62
C ASP A 326 -23.12 -10.25 -9.49
N ASP A 327 -22.02 -10.98 -9.73
CA ASP A 327 -21.30 -11.71 -8.67
C ASP A 327 -20.40 -10.76 -7.86
N MET A 328 -21.05 -9.89 -7.10
CA MET A 328 -20.40 -8.87 -6.29
C MET A 328 -19.44 -9.47 -5.24
N PRO A 329 -19.76 -10.58 -4.53
CA PRO A 329 -18.81 -11.22 -3.62
C PRO A 329 -17.52 -11.64 -4.33
N ALA A 330 -17.59 -12.30 -5.50
CA ALA A 330 -16.38 -12.67 -6.24
C ALA A 330 -15.59 -11.43 -6.71
N ARG A 331 -16.27 -10.37 -7.13
CA ARG A 331 -15.64 -9.12 -7.55
C ARG A 331 -14.94 -8.39 -6.41
N ILE A 332 -15.50 -8.42 -5.19
CA ILE A 332 -14.88 -7.85 -4.00
C ILE A 332 -13.62 -8.64 -3.61
N ARG A 333 -13.66 -9.99 -3.67
CA ARG A 333 -12.47 -10.82 -3.47
C ARG A 333 -11.38 -10.52 -4.50
N HIS A 334 -11.77 -10.36 -5.77
CA HIS A 334 -10.85 -9.98 -6.85
C HIS A 334 -10.24 -8.59 -6.63
N PHE A 335 -11.05 -7.60 -6.25
CA PHE A 335 -10.58 -6.28 -5.86
C PHE A 335 -9.57 -6.35 -4.71
N ALA A 336 -9.88 -7.09 -3.64
CA ALA A 336 -9.01 -7.23 -2.49
C ALA A 336 -7.65 -7.87 -2.86
N LYS A 337 -7.68 -8.90 -3.70
CA LYS A 337 -6.48 -9.53 -4.25
C LYS A 337 -5.63 -8.54 -5.04
N ASN A 338 -6.27 -7.73 -5.89
CA ASN A 338 -5.56 -6.72 -6.68
C ASN A 338 -5.07 -5.55 -5.84
N LEU A 339 -5.77 -5.15 -4.78
CA LEU A 339 -5.29 -4.14 -3.83
C LEU A 339 -4.05 -4.62 -3.08
N ASP A 340 -4.06 -5.87 -2.63
CA ASP A 340 -2.91 -6.54 -2.00
C ASP A 340 -1.71 -6.59 -2.97
N ALA A 341 -1.94 -6.98 -4.23
CA ALA A 341 -0.93 -7.00 -5.27
C ALA A 341 -0.41 -5.60 -5.64
N ALA A 342 -1.30 -4.60 -5.75
CA ALA A 342 -0.93 -3.22 -6.03
C ALA A 342 -0.04 -2.64 -4.92
N CYS A 343 -0.36 -2.96 -3.66
CA CYS A 343 0.47 -2.61 -2.50
C CYS A 343 1.81 -3.36 -2.52
N LYS A 344 1.84 -4.62 -2.95
CA LYS A 344 3.09 -5.38 -3.06
C LYS A 344 4.04 -4.80 -4.13
N TRP A 345 3.50 -4.38 -5.27
CA TRP A 345 4.26 -3.95 -6.45
C TRP A 345 4.22 -2.43 -6.68
N THR A 346 4.44 -1.68 -5.61
CA THR A 346 4.59 -0.21 -5.62
C THR A 346 5.71 0.20 -4.66
N ASP A 347 6.19 1.44 -4.75
CA ASP A 347 7.18 1.96 -3.82
C ASP A 347 6.54 2.38 -2.49
N GLN A 348 5.62 3.33 -2.50
CA GLN A 348 4.95 3.81 -1.27
C GLN A 348 3.43 3.87 -1.36
N TYR A 349 2.86 4.23 -2.51
CA TYR A 349 1.45 4.61 -2.57
C TYR A 349 0.63 3.73 -3.53
N VAL A 350 -0.60 3.44 -3.14
CA VAL A 350 -1.67 3.03 -4.08
C VAL A 350 -2.73 4.11 -4.02
N TRP A 351 -3.42 4.37 -5.12
CA TRP A 351 -4.52 5.32 -5.11
C TRP A 351 -5.78 4.75 -5.76
N LEU A 352 -6.91 5.08 -5.16
CA LEU A 352 -8.23 4.58 -5.54
C LEU A 352 -9.02 5.71 -6.17
N TYR A 353 -9.56 5.48 -7.36
CA TYR A 353 -10.46 6.39 -8.04
C TYR A 353 -11.73 5.68 -8.47
N GLY A 354 -12.85 6.39 -8.48
CA GLY A 354 -14.07 5.88 -9.07
C GLY A 354 -15.15 6.93 -9.28
N GLU A 355 -16.12 6.59 -10.12
CA GLU A 355 -17.12 7.49 -10.70
C GLU A 355 -18.57 7.05 -10.45
N ARG A 356 -18.80 5.81 -10.00
CA ARG A 356 -20.17 5.30 -9.76
C ARG A 356 -20.59 5.25 -8.31
N GLY A 357 -19.64 5.38 -7.39
CA GLY A 357 -19.87 5.36 -5.96
C GLY A 357 -19.24 6.56 -5.26
N ARG A 358 -19.69 6.83 -4.04
CA ARG A 358 -19.14 7.87 -3.17
C ARG A 358 -18.55 7.28 -1.90
N TRP A 359 -17.51 7.93 -1.39
CA TRP A 359 -16.92 7.62 -0.09
C TRP A 359 -17.68 8.29 1.06
N TRP A 360 -18.19 9.49 0.85
CA TRP A 360 -18.79 10.34 1.88
C TRP A 360 -20.21 10.78 1.49
N SER A 361 -20.95 11.36 2.43
CA SER A 361 -22.30 11.85 2.15
C SER A 361 -22.32 12.93 1.06
N LYS A 362 -23.46 13.08 0.37
CA LYS A 362 -23.66 14.13 -0.66
C LYS A 362 -23.52 15.55 -0.10
N ASP A 363 -23.72 15.72 1.20
CA ASP A 363 -23.65 17.02 1.87
C ASP A 363 -22.19 17.42 2.14
N ILE A 364 -21.27 16.45 2.15
CA ILE A 364 -19.82 16.65 2.20
C ILE A 364 -19.30 16.92 0.80
N VAL A 365 -19.63 16.06 -0.17
CA VAL A 365 -19.24 16.26 -1.58
C VAL A 365 -20.42 16.14 -2.51
N ALA A 366 -20.75 17.28 -3.12
CA ALA A 366 -21.66 17.34 -4.25
C ALA A 366 -21.04 16.59 -5.43
N TRP A 367 -21.75 15.58 -5.92
CA TRP A 367 -21.28 14.75 -7.02
C TRP A 367 -21.34 15.50 -8.35
N VAL A 368 -20.28 15.40 -9.17
CA VAL A 368 -20.09 16.25 -10.36
C VAL A 368 -20.42 15.53 -11.67
N TRP A 369 -20.43 14.19 -11.70
CA TRP A 369 -20.56 13.42 -12.95
C TRP A 369 -21.85 12.60 -13.05
N GLY A 370 -22.66 12.86 -14.07
CA GLY A 370 -23.90 12.10 -14.31
C GLY A 370 -25.10 12.70 -13.59
N SER A 371 -25.68 13.74 -14.18
CA SER A 371 -27.02 14.20 -13.83
C SER A 371 -28.02 13.09 -14.13
N GLY A 372 -28.45 12.33 -13.11
CA GLY A 372 -29.58 11.39 -13.21
C GLY A 372 -29.37 9.99 -12.64
N SER A 373 -28.16 9.60 -12.23
CA SER A 373 -27.94 8.31 -11.55
C SER A 373 -27.84 8.49 -10.04
N VAL A 374 -28.60 7.69 -9.27
CA VAL A 374 -28.46 7.62 -7.81
C VAL A 374 -27.06 7.07 -7.49
N VAL A 375 -26.16 7.94 -7.04
CA VAL A 375 -24.82 7.55 -6.58
C VAL A 375 -24.92 7.12 -5.12
N ASN A 376 -24.75 5.83 -4.89
CA ASN A 376 -24.73 5.23 -3.56
C ASN A 376 -23.31 5.23 -2.97
N TYR A 377 -23.22 4.96 -1.67
CA TYR A 377 -21.92 4.66 -1.07
C TYR A 377 -21.27 3.45 -1.75
N TRP A 378 -19.94 3.43 -1.87
CA TRP A 378 -19.23 2.27 -2.43
C TRP A 378 -19.62 0.96 -1.73
N ASP A 379 -19.79 0.98 -0.42
CA ASP A 379 -20.19 -0.20 0.36
C ASP A 379 -21.66 -0.60 0.16
N VAL A 380 -22.52 0.29 -0.33
CA VAL A 380 -23.89 -0.06 -0.75
C VAL A 380 -23.88 -0.65 -2.16
N PHE A 381 -23.03 -0.11 -3.03
CA PHE A 381 -22.86 -0.61 -4.40
C PHE A 381 -22.16 -1.98 -4.42
N ALA A 382 -21.17 -2.17 -3.55
CA ALA A 382 -20.41 -3.40 -3.38
C ALA A 382 -20.37 -3.77 -1.88
N PRO A 383 -21.39 -4.48 -1.36
CA PRO A 383 -21.47 -4.87 0.06
C PRO A 383 -20.24 -5.62 0.57
N GLY A 384 -19.52 -5.03 1.52
CA GLY A 384 -18.28 -5.58 2.07
C GLY A 384 -17.01 -4.94 1.50
N PHE A 385 -17.12 -4.00 0.58
CA PHE A 385 -15.99 -3.25 0.02
C PHE A 385 -15.12 -2.59 1.11
N LEU A 386 -15.71 -1.86 2.06
CA LEU A 386 -14.92 -1.20 3.10
C LEU A 386 -14.24 -2.21 4.04
N LYS A 387 -14.89 -3.35 4.27
CA LYS A 387 -14.31 -4.46 5.02
C LYS A 387 -13.11 -5.05 4.29
N ALA A 388 -13.20 -5.23 2.97
CA ALA A 388 -12.11 -5.69 2.13
C ALA A 388 -10.92 -4.71 2.13
N VAL A 389 -11.17 -3.40 2.03
CA VAL A 389 -10.11 -2.38 2.15
C VAL A 389 -9.42 -2.47 3.52
N LYS A 390 -10.19 -2.49 4.61
CA LYS A 390 -9.65 -2.65 5.98
C LYS A 390 -8.84 -3.93 6.14
N GLY A 391 -9.34 -5.06 5.63
CA GLY A 391 -8.67 -6.36 5.72
C GLY A 391 -7.36 -6.44 4.93
N VAL A 392 -7.18 -5.61 3.89
CA VAL A 392 -5.90 -5.50 3.17
C VAL A 392 -4.96 -4.54 3.89
N LEU A 393 -5.43 -3.37 4.31
CA LEU A 393 -4.57 -2.28 4.82
C LEU A 393 -4.20 -2.42 6.30
N ASP A 394 -5.12 -2.89 7.12
CA ASP A 394 -4.91 -3.13 8.54
C ASP A 394 -5.55 -4.45 8.96
N PRO A 395 -4.95 -5.59 8.54
CA PRO A 395 -5.47 -6.91 8.89
C PRO A 395 -5.52 -7.13 10.41
N ILE A 396 -4.66 -6.46 11.19
CA ILE A 396 -4.62 -6.60 12.66
C ILE A 396 -5.87 -5.96 13.28
N ALA A 397 -6.22 -4.74 12.90
CA ALA A 397 -7.46 -4.13 13.35
C ALA A 397 -8.69 -4.85 12.78
N ALA A 398 -8.62 -5.35 11.55
CA ALA A 398 -9.74 -6.02 10.88
C ALA A 398 -10.18 -7.33 11.55
N VAL A 399 -9.30 -7.97 12.34
CA VAL A 399 -9.63 -9.21 13.08
C VAL A 399 -10.06 -8.99 14.52
N ALA A 400 -10.19 -7.74 14.99
CA ALA A 400 -10.44 -7.44 16.40
C ALA A 400 -11.66 -8.21 16.95
N ASP A 401 -12.72 -8.33 16.15
CA ASP A 401 -13.98 -9.01 16.51
C ASP A 401 -14.06 -10.45 15.99
N SER A 402 -13.10 -10.91 15.19
CA SER A 402 -13.10 -12.27 14.63
C SER A 402 -12.78 -13.31 15.72
N PRO A 403 -13.43 -14.49 15.76
CA PRO A 403 -13.19 -15.48 16.82
C PRO A 403 -11.75 -16.00 16.82
N ASN A 404 -11.24 -16.33 18.00
CA ASN A 404 -9.97 -17.04 18.12
C ASN A 404 -10.15 -18.50 17.70
N LEU A 405 -9.33 -18.96 16.74
CA LEU A 405 -9.35 -20.31 16.20
C LEU A 405 -8.43 -21.27 16.97
N VAL A 406 -7.60 -20.74 17.88
CA VAL A 406 -6.70 -21.54 18.73
C VAL A 406 -7.50 -22.25 19.81
N ARG A 407 -7.36 -23.59 19.88
CA ARG A 407 -7.90 -24.38 20.98
C ARG A 407 -6.91 -24.42 22.14
N ASN A 408 -7.42 -24.36 23.37
CA ASN A 408 -6.61 -24.34 24.60
C ASN A 408 -5.54 -23.23 24.59
N GLN A 409 -5.96 -22.00 24.25
CA GLN A 409 -5.11 -20.80 24.09
C GLN A 409 -4.35 -20.35 25.35
N PHE A 410 -4.81 -20.79 26.53
CA PHE A 410 -4.21 -20.51 27.83
C PHE A 410 -3.55 -21.75 28.47
N PHE A 411 -3.50 -22.88 27.76
CA PHE A 411 -2.81 -24.11 28.18
C PHE A 411 -3.29 -24.70 29.52
N ASN A 412 -4.57 -24.51 29.86
CA ASN A 412 -5.14 -24.89 31.15
C ASN A 412 -6.18 -26.02 31.06
N GLU A 413 -6.43 -26.57 29.86
CA GLU A 413 -7.25 -27.76 29.72
C GLU A 413 -6.58 -28.96 30.45
N PRO A 414 -7.28 -29.62 31.39
CA PRO A 414 -6.72 -30.73 32.15
C PRO A 414 -6.29 -31.90 31.27
N TYR A 415 -5.11 -32.46 31.56
CA TYR A 415 -4.59 -33.63 30.85
C TYR A 415 -5.57 -34.80 30.90
N ASN A 416 -5.87 -35.38 29.74
CA ASN A 416 -6.72 -36.55 29.60
C ASN A 416 -6.16 -37.50 28.54
N GLU A 417 -5.56 -38.60 29.01
CA GLU A 417 -4.92 -39.61 28.15
C GLU A 417 -5.89 -40.23 27.12
N ALA A 418 -7.16 -40.40 27.48
CA ALA A 418 -8.17 -40.97 26.58
C ALA A 418 -8.57 -40.04 25.42
N LYS A 419 -8.23 -38.75 25.51
CA LYS A 419 -8.51 -37.73 24.48
C LYS A 419 -7.27 -37.38 23.64
N LEU A 420 -6.16 -38.09 23.82
CA LEU A 420 -4.96 -37.92 23.00
C LEU A 420 -5.26 -38.34 21.54
N GLN A 421 -4.98 -37.44 20.60
CA GLN A 421 -5.02 -37.78 19.18
C GLN A 421 -3.81 -38.69 18.85
N LYS A 422 -4.03 -39.79 18.12
CA LYS A 422 -2.94 -40.67 17.66
C LYS A 422 -2.10 -39.93 16.61
N ALA A 423 -0.78 -39.84 16.83
CA ALA A 423 0.13 -39.21 15.89
C ALA A 423 0.22 -39.99 14.57
N VAL A 424 0.29 -39.29 13.44
CA VAL A 424 0.34 -39.87 12.09
C VAL A 424 1.76 -40.28 11.70
N VAL A 425 2.82 -39.70 12.30
CA VAL A 425 4.25 -40.07 12.11
C VAL A 425 5.07 -39.61 13.34
N ASP A 426 6.01 -40.41 13.85
CA ASP A 426 7.09 -40.09 14.82
C ASP A 426 6.95 -38.79 15.65
N HIS A 427 5.98 -38.71 16.58
CA HIS A 427 5.90 -37.62 17.58
C HIS A 427 6.03 -38.17 19.00
N TYR A 428 6.71 -37.40 19.85
CA TYR A 428 6.76 -37.64 21.30
C TYR A 428 5.38 -37.35 21.93
N PRO A 429 5.00 -38.02 23.04
CA PRO A 429 3.73 -37.75 23.69
C PRO A 429 3.67 -36.31 24.20
N CYS A 430 2.82 -35.49 23.58
CA CYS A 430 2.50 -34.14 24.05
C CYS A 430 1.52 -34.24 25.22
N ARG A 431 1.88 -33.70 26.38
CA ARG A 431 1.02 -33.69 27.58
C ARG A 431 0.19 -32.41 27.70
N ILE A 432 0.20 -31.58 26.67
CA ILE A 432 -0.57 -30.35 26.58
C ILE A 432 -1.77 -30.61 25.67
N MET A 433 -2.97 -30.64 26.25
CA MET A 433 -4.21 -30.94 25.52
C MET A 433 -4.40 -29.99 24.32
N GLN A 434 -4.88 -30.52 23.19
CA GLN A 434 -5.12 -29.80 21.91
C GLN A 434 -3.86 -29.32 21.18
N TRP A 435 -2.66 -29.59 21.69
CA TRP A 435 -1.40 -29.22 21.07
C TRP A 435 -0.56 -30.44 20.72
N ASN A 436 0.25 -30.33 19.67
CA ASN A 436 1.23 -31.32 19.25
C ASN A 436 2.64 -30.87 19.63
N LEU A 437 3.56 -31.81 19.89
CA LEU A 437 4.95 -31.51 20.21
C LEU A 437 5.88 -32.08 19.14
N TYR A 438 6.68 -31.19 18.54
CA TYR A 438 7.74 -31.53 17.60
C TYR A 438 9.09 -31.21 18.26
N ARG A 439 10.03 -32.16 18.29
CA ARG A 439 11.39 -31.96 18.84
C ARG A 439 12.38 -32.98 18.29
N GLY A 440 13.67 -32.68 18.37
CA GLY A 440 14.76 -33.58 17.98
C GLY A 440 14.90 -34.83 18.88
N LYS A 441 15.76 -35.78 18.47
CA LYS A 441 15.85 -37.13 19.07
C LYS A 441 16.57 -37.20 20.44
N GLY A 442 17.27 -36.14 20.87
CA GLY A 442 17.99 -36.09 22.15
C GLY A 442 17.07 -35.94 23.37
N LYS A 443 17.58 -36.23 24.58
CA LYS A 443 16.89 -35.85 25.84
C LYS A 443 16.74 -34.33 25.85
N THR A 444 15.54 -33.87 25.59
CA THR A 444 15.19 -32.47 25.33
C THR A 444 14.16 -32.02 26.36
N GLY A 445 14.19 -30.73 26.71
CA GLY A 445 13.34 -30.07 27.72
C GLY A 445 11.84 -30.30 27.61
N ASP A 446 11.10 -29.58 28.43
CA ASP A 446 9.66 -29.80 28.60
C ASP A 446 8.86 -28.51 28.41
N PHE A 447 7.62 -28.69 27.93
CA PHE A 447 6.57 -27.68 27.97
C PHE A 447 5.68 -28.00 29.17
N THR A 448 5.64 -27.10 30.16
CA THR A 448 4.92 -27.29 31.42
C THR A 448 3.88 -26.20 31.62
N PRO A 449 2.64 -26.54 32.02
CA PRO A 449 1.65 -25.53 32.37
C PRO A 449 2.19 -24.59 33.45
N ALA A 450 1.94 -23.29 33.29
CA ALA A 450 2.39 -22.25 34.20
C ALA A 450 1.16 -21.44 34.68
N PRO A 451 0.34 -21.99 35.60
CA PRO A 451 -0.89 -21.34 36.05
C PRO A 451 -0.61 -20.00 36.72
N GLY A 452 -1.38 -18.97 36.35
CA GLY A 452 -1.23 -17.60 36.87
C GLY A 452 0.09 -16.89 36.55
N GLN A 453 0.98 -17.50 35.75
CA GLN A 453 2.29 -16.93 35.36
C GLN A 453 2.30 -16.36 33.94
N GLY A 454 1.17 -16.43 33.24
CA GLY A 454 0.94 -15.87 31.92
C GLY A 454 0.73 -14.35 31.92
N PHE A 455 0.40 -13.81 30.75
CA PHE A 455 0.23 -12.37 30.56
C PHE A 455 -0.93 -11.86 31.41
N GLN A 456 -0.72 -10.75 32.14
CA GLN A 456 -1.70 -10.17 33.05
C GLN A 456 -2.28 -11.16 34.09
N GLY A 457 -1.51 -12.17 34.50
CA GLY A 457 -1.92 -13.15 35.49
C GLY A 457 -2.81 -14.27 34.94
N ALA A 458 -2.97 -14.36 33.61
CA ALA A 458 -3.57 -15.53 32.96
C ALA A 458 -2.69 -16.78 33.11
N ASP A 459 -3.21 -17.92 32.67
CA ASP A 459 -2.39 -19.13 32.53
C ASP A 459 -1.46 -19.02 31.30
N GLY A 460 -0.39 -19.80 31.32
CA GLY A 460 0.57 -19.88 30.23
C GLY A 460 1.23 -21.24 30.14
N ILE A 461 2.17 -21.37 29.21
CA ILE A 461 3.03 -22.55 29.07
C ILE A 461 4.48 -22.13 29.17
N ARG A 462 5.23 -22.78 30.06
CA ARG A 462 6.66 -22.60 30.24
C ARG A 462 7.44 -23.65 29.45
N ALA A 463 8.39 -23.21 28.66
CA ALA A 463 9.34 -24.04 27.94
C ALA A 463 10.74 -23.88 28.54
N ALA A 464 11.36 -24.96 28.98
CA ALA A 464 12.68 -24.94 29.61
C ALA A 464 13.48 -26.22 29.34
N GLY A 465 14.81 -26.08 29.25
CA GLY A 465 15.75 -27.22 29.17
C GLY A 465 15.90 -27.85 27.79
N PHE A 466 15.48 -27.17 26.72
CA PHE A 466 15.64 -27.66 25.35
C PHE A 466 17.10 -27.52 24.88
N SER A 467 17.75 -28.62 24.50
CA SER A 467 19.12 -28.61 23.93
C SER A 467 19.14 -28.40 22.40
N GLU A 468 17.99 -28.57 21.76
CA GLU A 468 17.73 -28.38 20.33
C GLU A 468 16.38 -27.68 20.17
N MET A 469 16.02 -27.31 18.94
CA MET A 469 14.72 -26.71 18.67
C MET A 469 13.56 -27.66 19.04
N ALA A 470 12.52 -27.11 19.66
CA ALA A 470 11.23 -27.75 19.86
C ALA A 470 10.08 -26.82 19.47
N CYS A 471 8.90 -27.38 19.23
CA CYS A 471 7.73 -26.63 18.79
C CYS A 471 6.46 -27.25 19.37
N LEU A 472 5.64 -26.43 20.03
CA LEU A 472 4.22 -26.76 20.22
C LEU A 472 3.43 -26.29 19.02
N SER A 473 2.61 -27.15 18.43
CA SER A 473 1.87 -26.80 17.21
C SER A 473 0.40 -27.18 17.25
N GLN A 474 -0.38 -26.50 16.42
CA GLN A 474 -1.78 -26.81 16.16
C GLN A 474 -2.06 -26.57 14.67
N THR A 475 -3.05 -27.27 14.13
CA THR A 475 -3.50 -27.10 12.75
C THR A 475 -4.88 -26.44 12.73
N ILE A 476 -5.07 -25.47 11.84
CA ILE A 476 -6.29 -24.70 11.66
C ILE A 476 -6.78 -24.89 10.21
N PRO A 477 -8.05 -25.24 9.96
CA PRO A 477 -8.59 -25.33 8.60
C PRO A 477 -8.41 -24.02 7.82
N ALA A 478 -8.05 -24.13 6.55
CA ALA A 478 -7.81 -22.97 5.69
C ALA A 478 -8.08 -23.32 4.23
N GLN A 479 -8.40 -22.30 3.44
CA GLN A 479 -8.56 -22.36 1.99
C GLN A 479 -7.53 -21.46 1.29
N PRO A 480 -7.25 -21.69 -0.01
CA PRO A 480 -6.38 -20.82 -0.78
C PRO A 480 -6.89 -19.37 -0.74
N GLY A 481 -5.99 -18.41 -0.51
CA GLY A 481 -6.32 -16.99 -0.40
C GLY A 481 -6.75 -16.50 1.00
N ASP A 482 -7.07 -17.41 1.93
CA ASP A 482 -7.42 -17.03 3.31
C ASP A 482 -6.29 -16.22 3.97
N LYS A 483 -6.65 -15.14 4.67
CA LYS A 483 -5.70 -14.31 5.41
C LYS A 483 -5.94 -14.46 6.92
N PHE A 484 -4.88 -14.57 7.70
CA PHE A 484 -4.91 -14.78 9.15
C PHE A 484 -3.98 -13.80 9.86
N VAL A 485 -4.38 -13.40 11.06
CA VAL A 485 -3.54 -12.68 12.02
C VAL A 485 -3.32 -13.57 13.22
N LEU A 486 -2.06 -13.75 13.55
CA LEU A 486 -1.62 -14.63 14.60
C LEU A 486 -0.87 -13.80 15.65
N LYS A 487 -1.20 -14.00 16.92
CA LYS A 487 -0.58 -13.31 18.04
C LYS A 487 -0.22 -14.27 19.17
N ALA A 488 0.87 -13.98 19.86
CA ALA A 488 1.20 -14.64 21.12
C ALA A 488 1.92 -13.66 22.05
N LYS A 489 1.55 -13.68 23.33
CA LYS A 489 2.32 -13.01 24.38
C LYS A 489 3.46 -13.91 24.80
N VAL A 490 4.64 -13.33 24.93
CA VAL A 490 5.84 -14.08 25.32
C VAL A 490 6.66 -13.30 26.35
N ARG A 491 7.15 -14.02 27.35
CA ARG A 491 8.14 -13.54 28.31
C ARG A 491 9.36 -14.45 28.21
N GLU A 492 10.53 -13.84 28.10
CA GLU A 492 11.80 -14.57 27.94
C GLU A 492 12.71 -14.25 29.13
N GLN A 493 13.32 -15.29 29.69
CA GLN A 493 14.41 -15.18 30.64
C GLN A 493 15.61 -15.92 30.06
N GLY A 494 16.72 -15.21 29.78
CA GLY A 494 17.91 -15.80 29.17
C GLY A 494 18.16 -15.39 27.72
N GLN A 495 18.79 -16.25 26.91
CA GLN A 495 19.06 -15.93 25.49
C GLN A 495 17.76 -15.71 24.71
N PRO A 496 17.63 -14.59 23.96
CA PRO A 496 16.38 -14.20 23.34
C PRO A 496 16.13 -14.92 22.02
N VAL A 497 14.85 -15.14 21.76
CA VAL A 497 14.19 -15.52 20.52
C VAL A 497 14.16 -16.99 20.19
N ALA A 498 12.93 -17.50 20.15
CA ALA A 498 12.67 -18.73 19.44
C ALA A 498 11.24 -18.99 18.97
N ALA A 499 10.23 -18.22 19.37
CA ALA A 499 8.90 -18.49 18.82
C ALA A 499 8.82 -18.12 17.35
N MET A 500 8.39 -19.09 16.57
CA MET A 500 8.16 -19.02 15.14
C MET A 500 6.85 -19.74 14.87
N MET A 501 6.03 -19.21 13.97
CA MET A 501 4.85 -19.92 13.47
C MET A 501 5.16 -20.49 12.09
N SER A 502 4.88 -21.78 11.90
CA SER A 502 5.24 -22.50 10.68
C SER A 502 4.02 -22.94 9.88
N PHE A 503 3.97 -22.57 8.62
CA PHE A 503 2.87 -22.93 7.72
C PHE A 503 3.20 -24.23 7.02
N HIS A 504 2.26 -25.16 7.11
CA HIS A 504 2.30 -26.39 6.34
C HIS A 504 0.97 -26.52 5.62
N GLN A 505 1.03 -27.04 4.42
CA GLN A 505 -0.16 -27.28 3.61
C GLN A 505 -0.27 -28.76 3.34
N ASN A 506 -1.47 -29.29 3.57
CA ASN A 506 -1.81 -30.64 3.20
C ASN A 506 -2.42 -30.62 1.80
N VAL A 507 -1.60 -30.97 0.81
CA VAL A 507 -2.06 -31.55 -0.45
C VAL A 507 -2.25 -33.05 -0.22
N PRO A 508 -3.09 -33.77 -0.98
CA PRO A 508 -3.25 -35.22 -0.78
C PRO A 508 -1.89 -35.92 -0.57
N ASP A 509 -1.77 -36.59 0.58
CA ASP A 509 -0.65 -37.46 0.99
C ASP A 509 0.71 -36.82 1.36
N ARG A 510 0.84 -35.48 1.47
CA ARG A 510 2.10 -34.86 1.97
C ARG A 510 1.94 -33.46 2.56
N TRP A 511 2.78 -33.16 3.55
CA TRP A 511 3.03 -31.80 4.01
C TRP A 511 4.04 -31.11 3.10
N LEU A 512 3.65 -29.98 2.50
CA LEU A 512 4.56 -29.13 1.75
C LEU A 512 4.91 -27.89 2.58
N TRP A 513 6.22 -27.68 2.73
CA TRP A 513 6.79 -26.38 2.98
C TRP A 513 6.90 -25.69 1.62
N ILE A 514 6.07 -24.69 1.31
CA ILE A 514 6.21 -23.96 0.04
C ILE A 514 7.50 -23.13 0.10
N PRO A 515 8.49 -23.36 -0.79
CA PRO A 515 9.82 -22.76 -0.69
C PRO A 515 9.90 -21.26 -1.03
N SER A 516 8.82 -20.63 -1.52
CA SER A 516 8.88 -19.24 -2.00
C SER A 516 9.02 -18.22 -0.89
N ASP A 517 8.64 -18.58 0.33
CA ASP A 517 8.86 -17.79 1.54
C ASP A 517 9.35 -18.77 2.63
N TYR A 518 10.65 -18.69 2.99
CA TYR A 518 11.13 -19.24 4.28
C TYR A 518 10.08 -18.89 5.36
N PRO A 519 9.67 -19.79 6.26
CA PRO A 519 8.48 -19.56 7.10
C PRO A 519 8.58 -18.18 7.75
N PRO A 520 7.63 -17.26 7.56
CA PRO A 520 7.76 -15.92 8.11
C PRO A 520 7.91 -16.03 9.62
N GLN A 521 9.12 -15.77 10.11
CA GLN A 521 9.45 -15.75 11.53
C GLN A 521 9.28 -14.31 11.97
N ALA A 522 8.40 -14.05 12.94
CA ALA A 522 8.35 -12.74 13.59
C ALA A 522 9.03 -12.84 14.96
N GLU A 523 9.97 -11.93 15.21
CA GLU A 523 10.57 -11.81 16.53
C GLU A 523 9.62 -11.10 17.50
N PRO A 524 9.67 -11.40 18.80
CA PRO A 524 8.85 -10.71 19.78
C PRO A 524 9.21 -9.23 19.93
N VAL A 525 8.21 -8.35 19.91
CA VAL A 525 8.36 -6.91 20.11
C VAL A 525 7.88 -6.53 21.52
N ALA A 526 8.63 -5.69 22.23
CA ALA A 526 8.24 -5.22 23.57
C ALA A 526 6.89 -4.50 23.53
N LEU A 527 6.04 -4.77 24.52
CA LEU A 527 4.75 -4.09 24.64
C LEU A 527 4.96 -2.67 25.19
N PRO A 528 4.20 -1.66 24.71
CA PRO A 528 4.26 -0.31 25.26
C PRO A 528 4.03 -0.30 26.77
N GLY A 529 4.99 0.19 27.54
CA GLY A 529 4.92 0.28 29.00
C GLY A 529 5.24 -1.02 29.77
N ASP A 530 5.53 -2.14 29.09
CA ASP A 530 5.92 -3.41 29.73
C ASP A 530 7.38 -3.75 29.39
N LYS A 531 8.21 -3.93 30.43
CA LYS A 531 9.64 -4.26 30.28
C LYS A 531 9.91 -5.77 30.21
N THR A 532 8.89 -6.59 30.43
CA THR A 532 9.00 -8.03 30.63
C THR A 532 8.30 -8.83 29.53
N TRP A 533 7.10 -8.42 29.14
CA TRP A 533 6.33 -9.08 28.10
C TRP A 533 6.54 -8.46 26.72
N LYS A 534 6.54 -9.34 25.73
CA LYS A 534 6.61 -9.02 24.32
C LYS A 534 5.42 -9.65 23.60
N GLU A 535 5.09 -9.15 22.41
CA GLU A 535 4.10 -9.74 21.51
C GLU A 535 4.77 -10.15 20.19
N ILE A 536 4.41 -11.34 19.74
CA ILE A 536 4.69 -11.81 18.38
C ILE A 536 3.42 -11.56 17.59
N THR A 537 3.51 -10.88 16.45
CA THR A 537 2.40 -10.71 15.51
C THR A 537 2.83 -11.14 14.12
N ILE A 538 2.02 -12.00 13.48
CA ILE A 538 2.23 -12.46 12.11
C ILE A 538 0.94 -12.28 11.33
N VAL A 539 1.05 -11.72 10.13
CA VAL A 539 -0.02 -11.74 9.13
C VAL A 539 0.37 -12.74 8.05
N LEU A 540 -0.48 -13.74 7.82
CA LEU A 540 -0.26 -14.75 6.78
C LEU A 540 -1.40 -14.70 5.77
N LYS A 541 -1.08 -14.86 4.48
CA LYS A 541 -2.03 -15.25 3.44
C LYS A 541 -1.72 -16.66 2.94
N ALA A 542 -2.73 -17.52 2.86
CA ALA A 542 -2.63 -18.82 2.22
C ALA A 542 -2.42 -18.60 0.70
N PRO A 543 -1.37 -19.16 0.08
CA PRO A 543 -1.09 -19.00 -1.33
C PRO A 543 -2.20 -19.59 -2.19
N GLU A 544 -2.42 -18.94 -3.32
CA GLU A 544 -3.39 -19.35 -4.33
C GLU A 544 -2.74 -20.36 -5.30
N GLY A 545 -3.56 -21.15 -6.01
CA GLY A 545 -3.07 -22.12 -6.99
C GLY A 545 -2.59 -23.45 -6.42
N HIS A 546 -2.83 -23.70 -5.13
CA HIS A 546 -2.51 -24.94 -4.44
C HIS A 546 -3.75 -25.45 -3.69
N ASP A 547 -3.92 -26.77 -3.55
CA ASP A 547 -5.04 -27.39 -2.80
C ASP A 547 -4.80 -27.30 -1.29
N ILE A 548 -5.06 -26.12 -0.72
CA ILE A 548 -4.86 -25.86 0.71
C ILE A 548 -6.07 -26.32 1.50
N THR A 549 -5.85 -27.17 2.50
CA THR A 549 -6.89 -27.64 3.43
C THR A 549 -6.69 -27.17 4.88
N ALA A 550 -5.47 -26.74 5.23
CA ALA A 550 -5.15 -26.28 6.57
C ALA A 550 -3.87 -25.41 6.60
N ILE A 551 -3.72 -24.61 7.66
CA ILE A 551 -2.46 -23.97 8.06
C ILE A 551 -1.99 -24.54 9.40
N GLY A 552 -0.66 -24.70 9.54
CA GLY A 552 -0.02 -25.01 10.80
C GLY A 552 0.32 -23.73 11.57
N ILE A 553 0.28 -23.80 12.89
CA ILE A 553 0.80 -22.78 13.79
C ILE A 553 1.79 -23.42 14.76
N GLY A 554 2.88 -22.73 15.05
CA GLY A 554 3.95 -23.22 15.91
C GLY A 554 4.30 -22.21 16.99
N LEU A 555 4.64 -22.69 18.17
CA LEU A 555 5.29 -21.95 19.24
C LEU A 555 6.66 -22.59 19.40
N VAL A 556 7.61 -22.09 18.63
CA VAL A 556 8.96 -22.64 18.58
C VAL A 556 9.78 -22.17 19.78
N VAL A 557 10.68 -23.03 20.25
CA VAL A 557 11.73 -22.72 21.23
C VAL A 557 13.05 -23.26 20.69
N ARG A 558 14.14 -22.48 20.80
CA ARG A 558 15.48 -22.83 20.33
C ARG A 558 16.21 -23.51 21.49
N ALA A 559 17.44 -23.93 21.25
CA ALA A 559 18.30 -24.41 22.31
C ALA A 559 18.45 -23.34 23.41
N GLN A 560 18.24 -23.74 24.66
CA GLN A 560 18.25 -22.93 25.87
C GLN A 560 19.48 -23.27 26.72
N LYS A 561 20.06 -22.26 27.37
CA LYS A 561 21.09 -22.52 28.40
C LYS A 561 20.43 -22.97 29.70
N PRO A 562 21.17 -23.66 30.59
CA PRO A 562 20.66 -23.96 31.92
C PRO A 562 20.20 -22.68 32.65
N GLY A 563 18.94 -22.66 33.09
CA GLY A 563 18.33 -21.50 33.75
C GLY A 563 17.52 -20.57 32.83
N ASP A 564 17.63 -20.73 31.51
CA ASP A 564 16.81 -19.99 30.55
C ASP A 564 15.40 -20.60 30.47
N ASP A 565 14.39 -19.75 30.31
CA ASP A 565 13.04 -20.18 30.00
C ASP A 565 12.26 -19.19 29.11
N VAL A 566 11.16 -19.70 28.56
CA VAL A 566 10.20 -18.91 27.79
C VAL A 566 8.81 -19.24 28.30
N ILE A 567 7.97 -18.24 28.52
CA ILE A 567 6.54 -18.42 28.79
C ILE A 567 5.72 -17.85 27.64
N PHE A 568 4.86 -18.68 27.06
CA PHE A 568 3.81 -18.24 26.12
C PHE A 568 2.47 -18.12 26.84
N SER A 569 1.68 -17.12 26.45
CA SER A 569 0.33 -16.90 26.95
C SER A 569 -0.51 -16.17 25.90
N ASP A 570 -1.83 -16.20 26.06
CA ASP A 570 -2.80 -15.49 25.20
C ASP A 570 -2.54 -15.68 23.69
N VAL A 571 -2.48 -16.94 23.27
CA VAL A 571 -2.20 -17.29 21.87
C VAL A 571 -3.47 -17.18 21.05
N SER A 572 -3.43 -16.41 19.96
CA SER A 572 -4.58 -16.25 19.08
C SER A 572 -4.25 -16.36 17.61
N VAL A 573 -5.21 -16.91 16.87
CA VAL A 573 -5.22 -16.96 15.42
C VAL A 573 -6.62 -16.58 14.98
N ARG A 574 -6.73 -15.49 14.26
CA ARG A 574 -7.99 -14.94 13.82
C ARG A 574 -7.95 -14.80 12.30
N LYS A 575 -9.00 -15.26 11.63
CA LYS A 575 -9.12 -15.12 10.18
C LYS A 575 -9.59 -13.71 9.86
N VAL A 576 -8.91 -13.04 8.93
CA VAL A 576 -9.39 -11.79 8.35
C VAL A 576 -10.64 -12.12 7.55
N ASP A 577 -11.76 -11.61 8.00
CA ASP A 577 -13.05 -11.86 7.40
C ASP A 577 -13.18 -11.02 6.12
N MET A 578 -12.84 -11.65 5.00
CA MET A 578 -12.95 -11.07 3.65
C MET A 578 -14.28 -11.54 3.02
N PRO A 579 -15.05 -10.65 2.36
CA PRO A 579 -16.39 -10.96 1.83
C PRO A 579 -16.51 -12.10 0.81
#